data_AF-A0A0F2TKA6-F1
#
_entry.id   AF-A0A0F2TKA6-F1
#
_cell.length_a   1.000
_cell.length_b   1.000
_cell.length_c   1.000
_cell.angle_alpha   90.00
_cell.angle_beta   90.00
_cell.angle_gamma   90.00
#
_symmetry.space_group_name_H-M   'P 1'
#
loop_
_entity.id
_entity.type
_entity.pdbx_description
1 polymer ?
#
loop_
_entity_poly.entity_id
_entity_poly.type
_entity_poly.pdbx_seq_one_letter_code
_entity_poly.pdbx_strand_id
1 'polypeptide(L)' 'MDWYPFAGEDVRIDLICGVGADGHWHGTVAVRFRAEVLRRLGLHPDQPTSAPADPLPPKWWGPWGR' A
#
# COMPACT_ATOMS: atom_id res chain seq x y z
N MET A 1 -4.87 1.49 22.84
CA MET A 1 -4.65 1.42 21.38
C MET A 1 -5.90 0.85 20.78
N ASP A 2 -6.62 1.65 20.00
CA ASP A 2 -7.70 1.13 19.19
C ASP A 2 -7.04 0.41 18.01
N TRP A 3 -7.14 -0.92 17.97
CA TRP A 3 -6.43 -1.73 16.97
C TRP A 3 -7.09 -1.64 15.58
N TYR A 4 -8.24 -0.96 15.48
CA TYR A 4 -9.00 -0.75 14.26
C TYR A 4 -9.18 0.75 14.01
N PRO A 5 -8.23 1.43 13.35
CA PRO A 5 -8.31 2.86 13.08
C PRO A 5 -9.39 3.26 12.05
N PHE A 6 -10.07 2.29 11.44
CA PHE A 6 -11.00 2.46 10.33
C PHE A 6 -12.30 1.69 10.57
N ALA A 7 -13.43 2.29 10.17
CA ALA A 7 -14.69 1.58 10.08
C ALA A 7 -14.70 0.67 8.83
N GLY A 8 -15.59 -0.32 8.77
CA GLY A 8 -15.64 -1.27 7.66
C GLY A 8 -15.94 -0.61 6.30
N GLU A 9 -16.68 0.49 6.31
CA GLU A 9 -17.01 1.29 5.13
C GLU A 9 -15.87 2.19 4.64
N ASP A 10 -14.83 2.38 5.46
CA ASP A 10 -13.70 3.25 5.15
C ASP A 10 -12.65 2.58 4.27
N VAL A 11 -12.65 1.23 4.24
CA VAL A 11 -11.72 0.39 3.50
C VAL A 11 -12.45 -0.59 2.61
N ARG A 12 -12.05 -0.66 1.33
CA ARG A 12 -12.47 -1.69 0.40
C ARG A 12 -11.28 -2.53 -0.02
N ILE A 13 -11.42 -3.84 0.12
CA ILE A 13 -10.42 -4.82 -0.29
C ILE A 13 -11.00 -5.61 -1.44
N ASP A 14 -10.43 -5.45 -2.63
CA ASP A 14 -10.84 -6.17 -3.82
C ASP A 14 -9.79 -7.23 -4.17
N LEU A 15 -10.23 -8.47 -4.32
CA LEU A 15 -9.38 -9.58 -4.74
C LEU A 15 -9.48 -9.74 -6.25
N ILE A 16 -8.32 -9.78 -6.91
CA ILE A 16 -8.19 -10.02 -8.34
C ILE A 16 -7.30 -11.25 -8.50
N CYS A 17 -7.92 -12.40 -8.72
CA CYS A 17 -7.21 -13.65 -9.00
C CYS A 17 -7.46 -14.08 -10.44
N GLY A 18 -6.42 -14.55 -11.13
CA GLY A 18 -6.52 -15.06 -12.49
C GLY A 18 -5.28 -15.84 -12.88
N VAL A 19 -5.40 -16.61 -13.97
CA VAL A 19 -4.24 -17.28 -14.56
C VAL A 19 -3.46 -16.27 -15.41
N GLY A 20 -2.18 -16.12 -15.09
CA GLY A 20 -1.26 -15.24 -15.82
C GLY A 20 -0.85 -15.81 -17.18
N ALA A 21 -0.18 -14.99 -17.98
CA ALA A 21 0.35 -15.42 -19.28
C ALA A 21 1.41 -16.54 -19.17
N ASP A 22 1.96 -16.77 -17.99
CA ASP A 22 2.87 -17.86 -17.64
C ASP A 22 2.14 -19.18 -17.31
N GLY A 23 0.80 -19.19 -17.33
CA GLY A 23 -0.02 -20.35 -16.99
C GLY A 23 -0.17 -20.60 -15.47
N HIS A 24 0.37 -19.72 -14.62
CA HIS A 24 0.24 -19.83 -13.17
C HIS A 24 -0.90 -18.97 -12.63
N TRP A 25 -1.48 -19.37 -11.51
CA TRP A 25 -2.43 -18.53 -10.79
C TRP A 25 -1.71 -17.36 -10.11
N HIS A 26 -2.12 -16.15 -10.45
CA HIS A 26 -1.67 -14.92 -9.84
C HIS A 26 -2.84 -14.31 -9.07
N GLY A 27 -2.54 -13.77 -7.88
CA GLY A 27 -3.50 -13.07 -7.05
C GLY A 27 -2.96 -11.70 -6.69
N THR A 28 -3.74 -10.67 -6.95
CA THR A 28 -3.50 -9.31 -6.45
C THR A 28 -4.64 -8.86 -5.57
N VAL A 29 -4.31 -8.05 -4.57
CA VAL A 29 -5.30 -7.38 -3.72
C VAL A 29 -5.19 -5.88 -3.96
N ALA A 30 -6.31 -5.25 -4.29
CA ALA A 30 -6.40 -3.79 -4.34
C ALA A 30 -7.05 -3.31 -3.03
N VAL A 31 -6.29 -2.57 -2.23
CA VAL A 31 -6.79 -1.94 -1.00
C VAL A 31 -7.05 -0.47 -1.27
N ARG A 32 -8.29 -0.03 -1.08
CA ARG A 32 -8.74 1.35 -1.31
C ARG A 32 -9.28 1.94 -0.02
N PHE A 33 -8.84 3.14 0.33
CA PHE A 33 -9.31 3.89 1.49
C PHE A 33 -10.04 5.16 1.05
N ARG A 34 -11.01 5.61 1.84
CA ARG A 34 -11.45 7.02 1.74
C ARG A 34 -10.29 7.93 2.13
N ALA A 35 -9.97 8.90 1.28
CA ALA A 35 -8.79 9.76 1.52
C ALA A 35 -8.88 10.53 2.85
N GLU A 36 -10.07 10.92 3.28
CA GLU A 36 -10.28 11.65 4.54
C GLU A 36 -9.87 10.84 5.79
N VAL A 37 -10.03 9.52 5.77
CA VAL A 37 -9.75 8.69 6.96
C VAL A 37 -8.27 8.48 7.19
N LEU A 38 -7.46 8.59 6.12
CA LEU A 38 -6.02 8.49 6.19
C LEU A 38 -5.41 9.63 7.02
N ARG A 39 -6.11 10.77 7.16
CA ARG A 39 -5.69 11.89 8.03
C ARG A 39 -5.57 11.47 9.49
N ARG A 40 -6.35 10.48 9.95
CA ARG A 40 -6.25 9.95 11.33
C ARG A 40 -4.90 9.25 11.59
N LEU A 41 -4.27 8.75 10.54
CA LEU A 41 -2.91 8.20 10.57
C LEU A 41 -1.83 9.26 10.29
N GLY A 42 -2.21 10.54 10.19
CA GLY A 42 -1.31 11.63 9.85
C GLY A 42 -1.00 11.75 8.35
N LEU A 43 -1.63 10.93 7.50
CA LEU A 43 -1.42 10.94 6.05
C LEU A 43 -2.32 12.00 5.40
N HIS A 44 -1.72 13.12 4.97
CA HIS A 44 -2.43 14.23 4.34
C HIS A 44 -2.27 14.19 2.80
N PRO A 45 -3.27 14.58 1.99
CA PRO A 45 -3.12 14.68 0.54
C PRO A 45 -2.01 15.65 0.11
N ASP A 46 -1.82 16.73 0.86
CA ASP A 46 -0.74 17.71 0.63
C ASP A 46 0.60 17.26 1.24
N GLN A 47 0.67 16.07 1.87
CA GLN A 47 1.92 15.53 2.36
C GLN A 47 2.80 15.17 1.16
N PRO A 48 4.09 15.55 1.16
CA PRO A 48 5.00 15.14 0.11
C PRO A 48 5.06 13.61 0.02
N THR A 49 5.06 13.09 -1.21
CA THR A 49 5.27 11.66 -1.44
C THR A 49 6.54 11.21 -0.74
N SER A 50 6.45 10.11 0.01
CA SER A 50 7.62 9.51 0.66
C SER A 50 8.70 9.26 -0.38
N ALA A 51 9.83 9.95 -0.25
CA ALA A 51 11.03 9.70 -1.04
C ALA A 51 11.99 8.83 -0.21
N PRO A 52 12.77 7.95 -0.84
CA PRO A 52 13.91 7.34 -0.17
C PRO A 52 14.79 8.43 0.45
N ALA A 53 15.02 8.37 1.76
CA ALA A 53 15.96 9.27 2.41
C ALA A 53 17.39 8.92 1.98
N ASP A 54 18.23 9.93 1.75
CA ASP A 54 19.66 9.69 1.58
C ASP A 54 20.29 9.26 2.91
N PRO A 55 21.24 8.30 2.87
CA PRO A 55 21.71 7.59 1.69
C PRO A 55 20.70 6.55 1.20
N LEU A 56 20.61 6.41 -0.13
CA LEU A 56 19.85 5.33 -0.76
C LEU A 56 20.10 3.98 -0.06
N PRO A 57 19.08 3.11 0.02
CA PRO A 57 19.20 1.84 0.70
C PRO A 57 20.36 1.00 0.11
N PRO A 58 21.05 0.23 0.95
CA PRO A 58 22.27 -0.46 0.56
C PRO A 58 22.00 -1.52 -0.50
N LYS A 59 22.97 -1.72 -1.41
CA LYS A 59 22.84 -2.59 -2.60
C LYS A 59 22.39 -4.03 -2.30
N TRP A 60 22.63 -4.54 -1.09
CA TRP A 60 22.25 -5.90 -0.68
C TRP A 60 20.74 -6.08 -0.46
N TRP A 61 19.94 -5.01 -0.39
CA TRP A 61 18.47 -5.09 -0.43
C TRP A 61 17.91 -5.52 -1.80
N GLY A 62 18.75 -5.57 -2.84
CA GLY A 62 18.32 -5.98 -4.16
C GLY A 62 17.35 -4.98 -4.81
N PRO A 63 16.57 -5.38 -5.82
CA PRO A 63 15.76 -4.48 -6.63
C PRO A 63 14.61 -3.78 -5.87
N TRP A 64 14.32 -4.20 -4.63
CA TRP A 64 13.25 -3.65 -3.80
C TRP A 64 13.56 -2.28 -3.20
N GLY A 65 14.84 -1.87 -3.20
CA GLY A 65 15.28 -0.59 -2.64
C GLY A 65 15.40 0.56 -3.65
N ARG A 66 14.98 0.38 -4.90
CA ARG A 66 15.17 1.36 -5.97
C ARG A 66 13.84 1.84 -6.55
#